data_AF-A0A2V9V7J9-F1
#
_entry.id   AF-A0A2V9V7J9-F1
#
_cell.length_a   1.000
_cell.length_b   1.000
_cell.length_c   1.000
_cell.angle_alpha   90.00
_cell.angle_beta   90.00
_cell.angle_gamma   90.00
#
_symmetry.space_group_name_H-M   'P 1'
#
loop_
_entity.id
_entity.type
_entity.pdbx_description
1 polymer ?
#
loop_
_entity_poly.entity_id
_entity_poly.type
_entity_poly.pdbx_seq_one_letter_code
_entity_poly.pdbx_strand_id
1 'polypeptide(L)'
;MQMPPWNPPQFRGRAAVHCLFMKSSELHEINSGLGYVRHFRHREHMRRQVEMAKQISIAAVVAICISLMTLTPQPVWGQAVYGSILGTVTDPQGAAVANAKVTVTNQRKGTSDTTTTNADGNYSVTHLIPDIYTVRAEGAGF
;
A
#
# COMPACT_ATOMS: atom_id res chain seq x y z
N MET A 1 53.71 -45.49 15.14
CA MET A 1 54.20 -44.58 16.20
C MET A 1 53.03 -44.23 17.11
N GLN A 2 53.05 -44.71 18.35
CA GLN A 2 52.01 -44.47 19.36
C GLN A 2 52.38 -43.22 20.19
N MET A 3 51.39 -42.39 20.53
CA MET A 3 51.56 -41.20 21.37
C MET A 3 51.55 -41.59 22.86
N PRO A 4 52.37 -40.97 23.72
CA PRO A 4 52.37 -41.25 25.16
C PRO A 4 51.15 -40.61 25.87
N PRO A 5 50.71 -41.16 27.02
CA PRO A 5 49.51 -40.71 27.74
C PRO A 5 49.75 -39.41 28.54
N TRP A 6 48.69 -38.60 28.61
CA TRP A 6 48.65 -37.28 29.25
C TRP A 6 48.43 -37.38 30.77
N ASN A 7 49.13 -36.56 31.56
CA ASN A 7 48.99 -36.49 33.01
C ASN A 7 48.74 -35.03 33.46
N PRO A 8 47.63 -34.70 34.14
CA PRO A 8 47.35 -33.35 34.61
C PRO A 8 48.19 -32.96 35.84
N PRO A 9 48.57 -31.68 35.99
CA PRO A 9 49.25 -31.19 37.20
C PRO A 9 48.31 -31.18 38.40
N GLN A 10 48.80 -31.69 39.54
CA GLN A 10 48.08 -31.66 40.81
C GLN A 10 48.35 -30.33 41.53
N PHE A 11 47.38 -29.43 41.52
CA PHE A 11 47.45 -28.21 42.33
C PHE A 11 47.08 -28.54 43.78
N ARG A 12 48.10 -28.85 44.60
CA ARG A 12 47.94 -28.85 46.06
C ARG A 12 47.93 -27.41 46.56
N GLY A 13 46.84 -27.09 47.25
CA GLY A 13 46.60 -25.79 47.86
C GLY A 13 47.71 -25.34 48.80
N ARG A 14 48.14 -24.09 48.59
CA ARG A 14 48.68 -23.21 49.61
C ARG A 14 48.13 -21.81 49.35
N ALA A 15 46.84 -21.64 49.63
CA ALA A 15 46.30 -20.35 49.94
C ALA A 15 46.90 -19.90 51.30
N ALA A 16 47.13 -18.60 51.42
CA ALA A 16 47.27 -17.88 52.69
C ALA A 16 48.66 -17.81 53.38
N VAL A 17 49.78 -17.69 52.66
CA VAL A 17 50.98 -16.99 53.21
C VAL A 17 51.79 -16.30 52.11
N HIS A 18 51.19 -15.47 51.27
CA HIS A 18 51.95 -14.70 50.27
C HIS A 18 51.32 -13.34 49.95
N CYS A 19 50.81 -12.64 50.97
CA CYS A 19 50.11 -11.36 50.79
C CYS A 19 50.99 -10.10 50.73
N LEU A 20 52.33 -10.18 50.83
CA LEU A 20 53.17 -8.97 50.89
C LEU A 20 54.35 -8.91 49.93
N PHE A 21 54.42 -9.79 48.94
CA PHE A 21 55.38 -9.66 47.84
C PHE A 21 54.70 -9.93 46.50
N MET A 22 53.70 -9.10 46.17
CA MET A 22 53.26 -8.99 44.78
C MET A 22 54.27 -8.10 44.07
N LYS A 23 55.07 -8.73 43.19
CA LYS A 23 56.13 -8.08 42.43
C LYS A 23 55.54 -6.91 41.66
N SER A 24 56.17 -5.74 41.72
CA SER A 24 55.69 -4.51 41.05
C SER A 24 55.44 -4.69 39.54
N SER A 25 56.05 -5.70 38.92
CA SER A 25 55.83 -6.10 37.54
C SER A 25 54.43 -6.66 37.27
N GLU A 26 53.79 -7.37 38.20
CA GLU A 26 52.46 -7.97 37.99
C GLU A 26 51.32 -6.94 38.14
N LEU A 27 51.49 -5.95 39.01
CA LEU A 27 50.54 -4.84 39.16
C LEU A 27 50.47 -3.95 37.89
N HIS A 28 51.57 -3.84 37.15
CA HIS A 28 51.62 -3.08 35.90
C HIS A 28 50.90 -3.81 34.75
N GLU A 29 50.96 -5.15 34.75
CA GLU A 29 50.27 -6.00 33.77
C GLU A 29 48.74 -6.03 34.02
N ILE A 30 48.32 -6.02 35.29
CA ILE A 30 46.89 -5.94 35.65
C ILE A 30 46.29 -4.56 35.30
N ASN A 31 46.99 -3.46 35.58
CA ASN A 31 46.48 -2.12 35.26
C ASN A 31 46.40 -1.87 33.74
N SER A 32 47.35 -2.40 32.97
CA SER A 32 47.32 -2.31 31.49
C SER A 32 46.20 -3.15 30.88
N GLY A 33 45.95 -4.36 31.40
CA GLY A 33 44.81 -5.19 31.00
C GLY A 33 43.45 -4.56 31.35
N LEU A 34 43.31 -3.94 32.52
CA LEU A 34 42.08 -3.27 32.93
C LEU A 34 41.83 -2.01 32.09
N GLY A 35 42.88 -1.23 31.79
CA GLY A 35 42.81 -0.09 30.87
C GLY A 35 42.41 -0.52 29.45
N TYR A 36 42.95 -1.63 28.96
CA TYR A 36 42.61 -2.20 27.66
C TYR A 36 41.15 -2.65 27.60
N VAL A 37 40.65 -3.40 28.59
CA VAL A 37 39.25 -3.85 28.67
C VAL A 37 38.29 -2.66 28.82
N ARG A 38 38.66 -1.63 29.60
CA ARG A 38 37.86 -0.41 29.79
C ARG A 38 37.81 0.43 28.50
N HIS A 39 38.91 0.49 27.73
CA HIS A 39 38.94 1.11 26.41
C HIS A 39 38.19 0.30 25.33
N PHE A 40 38.26 -1.04 25.37
CA PHE A 40 37.58 -1.91 24.42
C PHE A 40 36.05 -1.84 24.57
N ARG A 41 35.56 -1.90 25.81
CA ARG A 41 34.12 -1.80 26.12
C ARG A 41 33.52 -0.48 25.65
N HIS A 42 34.26 0.63 25.77
CA HIS A 42 33.79 1.94 25.28
C HIS A 42 33.68 2.00 23.76
N ARG A 43 34.59 1.35 23.02
CA ARG A 43 34.55 1.29 21.54
C ARG A 43 33.41 0.42 21.00
N GLU A 44 33.00 -0.62 21.71
CA GLU A 44 31.87 -1.47 21.30
C GLU A 44 30.51 -0.78 21.49
N HIS A 45 30.32 -0.04 22.58
CA HIS A 45 29.13 0.79 22.78
C HIS A 45 29.01 1.88 21.70
N MET A 46 30.12 2.51 21.32
CA MET A 46 30.14 3.52 20.25
C MET A 46 29.77 2.94 18.87
N ARG A 47 30.24 1.73 18.53
CA ARG A 47 29.87 1.06 17.27
C ARG A 47 28.39 0.70 17.21
N ARG A 48 27.80 0.24 18.31
CA ARG A 48 26.37 -0.06 18.40
C ARG A 48 25.51 1.22 18.35
N GLN A 49 25.96 2.30 18.99
CA GLN A 49 25.29 3.61 18.91
C GLN A 49 25.25 4.16 17.48
N VAL A 50 26.36 4.04 16.73
CA VAL A 50 26.42 4.47 15.33
C VAL A 50 25.55 3.59 14.41
N GLU A 51 25.54 2.27 14.59
CA GLU A 51 24.72 1.38 13.75
C GLU A 51 23.22 1.57 14.02
N MET A 52 22.82 1.77 15.29
CA MET A 52 21.42 2.08 15.64
C MET A 52 20.99 3.44 15.09
N ALA A 53 21.84 4.47 15.15
CA ALA A 53 21.56 5.79 14.57
C ALA A 53 21.43 5.75 13.04
N LYS A 54 22.21 4.87 12.37
CA LYS A 54 22.11 4.61 10.92
C LYS A 54 20.80 3.90 10.56
N GLN A 55 20.37 2.90 11.35
CA GLN A 55 19.08 2.23 11.12
C GLN A 55 17.89 3.18 11.34
N ILE A 56 17.96 4.05 12.35
CA ILE A 56 16.93 5.06 12.63
C ILE A 56 16.86 6.11 11.50
N SER A 57 17.99 6.57 11.00
CA SER A 57 18.02 7.54 9.89
C SER A 57 17.50 6.95 8.58
N ILE A 58 17.83 5.69 8.26
CA ILE A 58 17.26 5.00 7.09
C ILE A 58 15.74 4.85 7.25
N ALA A 59 15.26 4.41 8.42
CA ALA A 59 13.83 4.26 8.69
C ALA A 59 13.09 5.61 8.58
N ALA A 60 13.68 6.70 9.07
CA ALA A 60 13.12 8.04 8.96
C ALA A 60 13.04 8.51 7.49
N VAL A 61 14.07 8.29 6.69
CA VAL A 61 14.06 8.62 5.26
C VAL A 61 12.99 7.83 4.51
N VAL A 62 12.88 6.52 4.78
CA VAL A 62 11.85 5.67 4.18
C VAL A 62 10.45 6.14 4.56
N ALA A 63 10.21 6.48 5.84
CA ALA A 63 8.93 6.99 6.29
C ALA A 63 8.57 8.34 5.63
N ILE A 64 9.55 9.23 5.45
CA ILE A 64 9.38 10.50 4.74
C ILE A 64 9.07 10.27 3.26
N CYS A 65 9.76 9.35 2.58
CA CYS A 65 9.48 9.00 1.19
C CYS A 65 8.06 8.44 1.02
N ILE A 66 7.62 7.55 1.92
CA ILE A 66 6.26 6.99 1.88
C ILE A 66 5.23 8.10 2.12
N SER A 67 5.48 8.99 3.09
CA SER A 67 4.62 10.15 3.34
C SER A 67 4.51 11.07 2.12
N LEU A 68 5.62 11.33 1.42
CA LEU A 68 5.61 12.17 0.22
C LEU A 68 4.83 11.52 -0.93
N MET A 69 4.85 10.19 -1.05
CA MET A 69 4.12 9.46 -2.09
C MET A 69 2.60 9.44 -1.85
N THR A 70 2.14 9.50 -0.59
CA THR A 70 0.70 9.51 -0.27
C THR A 70 0.07 10.91 -0.32
N LEU A 71 0.88 11.97 -0.29
CA LEU A 71 0.40 13.36 -0.36
C LEU A 71 0.03 13.83 -1.77
N THR A 72 0.37 13.08 -2.82
CA THR A 72 0.01 13.47 -4.18
C THR A 72 -1.45 13.09 -4.49
N PRO A 73 -2.31 14.02 -4.93
CA PRO A 73 -3.68 13.70 -5.31
C PRO A 73 -3.67 12.74 -6.51
N GLN A 74 -4.19 11.53 -6.30
CA GLN A 74 -4.34 10.54 -7.37
C GLN A 74 -5.55 10.92 -8.25
N PRO A 75 -5.43 10.88 -9.59
CA PRO A 75 -6.57 11.07 -10.47
C PRO A 75 -7.51 9.87 -10.31
N VAL A 76 -8.65 10.10 -9.67
CA VAL A 76 -9.73 9.11 -9.60
C VAL A 76 -10.55 9.21 -10.88
N TRP A 77 -10.76 8.09 -11.56
CA TRP A 77 -11.72 8.06 -12.67
C TRP A 77 -13.14 8.16 -12.11
N GLY A 78 -13.84 9.24 -12.43
CA GLY A 78 -15.26 9.35 -12.12
C GLY A 78 -16.06 8.35 -12.95
N GLN A 79 -16.89 7.52 -12.30
CA GLN A 79 -17.81 6.63 -13.01
C GLN A 79 -19.03 7.42 -13.47
N ALA A 80 -19.19 7.61 -14.78
CA ALA A 80 -20.41 8.15 -15.34
C ALA A 80 -21.43 7.00 -15.53
N VAL A 81 -22.54 7.06 -14.79
CA VAL A 81 -23.64 6.09 -14.92
C VAL A 81 -24.71 6.69 -15.82
N TYR A 82 -24.88 6.11 -17.00
CA TYR A 82 -25.95 6.45 -17.93
C TYR A 82 -26.92 5.29 -18.08
N GLY A 83 -28.19 5.62 -18.24
CA GLY A 83 -29.26 4.71 -18.64
C GLY A 83 -29.50 4.75 -20.14
N SER A 84 -30.29 3.79 -20.60
CA SER A 84 -30.82 3.75 -21.96
C SER A 84 -32.29 3.35 -21.91
N ILE A 85 -33.10 3.93 -22.80
CA ILE A 85 -34.50 3.55 -23.01
C ILE A 85 -34.58 2.87 -24.38
N LEU A 86 -35.03 1.63 -24.37
CA LEU A 86 -35.23 0.79 -25.53
C LEU A 86 -36.70 0.38 -25.55
N GLY A 87 -37.29 0.35 -26.73
CA GLY A 87 -38.67 -0.10 -26.89
C GLY A 87 -39.06 -0.30 -28.34
N THR A 88 -40.30 -0.73 -28.52
CA THR A 88 -40.90 -0.97 -29.83
C THR A 88 -42.22 -0.20 -29.90
N VAL A 89 -42.47 0.47 -31.01
CA VAL A 89 -43.73 1.15 -31.30
C VAL A 89 -44.55 0.26 -32.22
N THR A 90 -45.74 -0.10 -31.76
CA THR A 90 -46.73 -0.89 -32.52
C THR A 90 -48.04 -0.13 -32.63
N ASP A 91 -48.76 -0.33 -33.73
CA ASP A 91 -50.11 0.18 -33.91
C ASP A 91 -51.15 -0.66 -33.10
N PRO A 92 -52.43 -0.23 -33.03
CA PRO A 92 -53.48 -0.99 -32.37
C PRO A 92 -53.76 -2.38 -32.98
N GLN A 93 -53.31 -2.63 -34.22
CA GLN A 93 -53.43 -3.90 -34.93
C GLN A 93 -52.23 -4.83 -34.66
N GLY A 94 -51.22 -4.36 -33.92
CA GLY A 94 -50.01 -5.08 -33.57
C GLY A 94 -48.91 -5.04 -34.62
N ALA A 95 -49.05 -4.22 -35.67
CA ALA A 95 -48.00 -4.02 -36.66
C ALA A 95 -46.95 -3.02 -36.16
N ALA A 96 -45.68 -3.28 -36.49
CA ALA A 96 -44.59 -2.39 -36.17
C ALA A 96 -44.68 -1.08 -36.95
N VAL A 97 -44.51 0.06 -36.28
CA VAL A 97 -44.57 1.38 -36.93
C VAL A 97 -43.16 1.89 -37.22
N ALA A 98 -42.80 1.91 -38.50
CA ALA A 98 -41.54 2.48 -38.97
C ALA A 98 -41.59 4.01 -39.07
N ASN A 99 -40.45 4.67 -38.86
CA ASN A 99 -40.30 6.14 -38.94
C ASN A 99 -41.21 6.93 -37.98
N ALA A 100 -41.66 6.32 -36.89
CA ALA A 100 -42.34 7.03 -35.81
C ALA A 100 -41.32 7.89 -35.06
N LYS A 101 -41.63 9.17 -34.86
CA LYS A 101 -40.85 10.09 -34.04
C LYS A 101 -41.09 9.79 -32.56
N VAL A 102 -40.05 9.38 -31.86
CA VAL A 102 -40.08 9.14 -30.42
C VAL A 102 -39.36 10.30 -29.73
N THR A 103 -40.04 10.95 -28.80
CA THR A 103 -39.52 12.04 -27.96
C THR A 103 -39.45 11.58 -26.52
N VAL A 104 -38.26 11.62 -25.93
CA VAL A 104 -37.98 11.26 -24.54
C VAL A 104 -37.66 12.54 -23.79
N THR A 105 -38.55 12.95 -22.89
CA THR A 105 -38.42 14.21 -22.13
C THR A 105 -38.13 13.92 -20.67
N ASN A 106 -37.05 14.48 -20.13
CA ASN A 106 -36.74 14.46 -18.71
C ASN A 106 -37.74 15.37 -17.98
N GLN A 107 -38.56 14.81 -17.08
CA GLN A 107 -39.62 15.56 -16.41
C GLN A 107 -39.08 16.64 -15.47
N ARG A 108 -37.90 16.45 -14.91
CA ARG A 108 -37.30 17.35 -13.93
C ARG A 108 -36.50 18.47 -14.58
N LYS A 109 -35.77 18.17 -15.66
CA LYS A 109 -34.89 19.12 -16.36
C LYS A 109 -35.54 19.80 -17.56
N GLY A 110 -36.62 19.22 -18.11
CA GLY A 110 -37.25 19.70 -19.34
C GLY A 110 -36.42 19.45 -20.61
N THR A 111 -35.27 18.78 -20.51
CA THR A 111 -34.47 18.35 -21.67
C THR A 111 -35.19 17.25 -22.43
N SER A 112 -35.18 17.30 -23.75
CA SER A 112 -35.80 16.27 -24.60
C SER A 112 -34.83 15.77 -25.67
N ASP A 113 -34.83 14.45 -25.85
CA ASP A 113 -34.10 13.76 -26.91
C ASP A 113 -35.11 13.14 -27.88
N THR A 114 -34.83 13.23 -29.18
CA THR A 114 -35.70 12.69 -30.21
C THR A 114 -34.97 11.63 -31.04
N THR A 115 -35.65 10.53 -31.32
CA THR A 115 -35.17 9.45 -32.18
C THR A 115 -36.31 8.97 -33.09
N THR A 116 -36.01 8.21 -34.13
CA THR A 116 -37.01 7.63 -35.04
C THR A 116 -36.95 6.12 -34.97
N THR A 117 -38.12 5.46 -35.03
CA THR A 117 -38.17 3.99 -35.07
C THR A 117 -37.66 3.43 -36.39
N ASN A 118 -37.05 2.24 -36.34
CA ASN A 118 -36.60 1.51 -37.51
C ASN A 118 -37.76 0.73 -38.19
N ALA A 119 -37.45 -0.06 -39.22
CA ALA A 119 -38.43 -0.86 -39.96
C ALA A 119 -39.21 -1.87 -39.08
N ASP A 120 -38.58 -2.34 -38.00
CA ASP A 120 -39.19 -3.27 -37.02
C ASP A 120 -39.90 -2.51 -35.88
N GLY A 121 -40.06 -1.19 -35.98
CA GLY A 121 -40.68 -0.36 -34.96
C GLY A 121 -39.82 -0.12 -33.72
N ASN A 122 -38.57 -0.59 -33.70
CA ASN A 122 -37.67 -0.47 -32.57
C ASN A 122 -37.03 0.91 -32.49
N TYR A 123 -36.85 1.43 -31.28
CA TYR A 123 -36.11 2.66 -31.01
C TYR A 123 -35.13 2.47 -29.84
N SER A 124 -34.09 3.30 -29.85
CA SER A 124 -33.09 3.36 -28.79
C SER A 124 -32.72 4.81 -28.51
N VAL A 125 -32.80 5.19 -27.23
CA VAL A 125 -32.25 6.45 -26.71
C VAL A 125 -31.24 6.09 -25.63
N THR A 126 -29.99 6.49 -25.85
CA THR A 126 -28.86 6.16 -24.98
C THR A 126 -28.33 7.40 -24.27
N HIS A 127 -27.39 7.24 -23.34
CA HIS A 127 -26.74 8.35 -22.62
C HIS A 127 -27.70 9.19 -21.76
N LEU A 128 -28.80 8.58 -21.29
CA LEU A 128 -29.75 9.26 -20.43
C LEU A 128 -29.24 9.32 -19.00
N ILE A 129 -29.28 10.49 -18.38
CA ILE A 129 -28.93 10.64 -16.96
C ILE A 129 -30.04 9.97 -16.12
N PRO A 130 -29.74 9.21 -15.06
CA PRO A 130 -30.76 8.61 -14.20
C PRO A 130 -31.75 9.66 -13.69
N ASP A 131 -33.00 9.56 -14.15
CA ASP A 131 -34.10 10.47 -13.83
C ASP A 131 -35.44 9.89 -14.29
N ILE A 132 -36.54 10.63 -14.05
CA ILE A 132 -37.87 10.28 -14.55
C ILE A 132 -38.06 10.89 -15.96
N TYR A 133 -38.45 10.05 -16.91
CA TYR A 133 -38.67 10.43 -18.29
C TYR A 133 -40.10 10.15 -18.74
N THR A 134 -40.65 11.06 -19.54
CA THR A 134 -41.88 10.83 -20.32
C THR A 134 -41.49 10.48 -21.74
N VAL A 135 -42.04 9.39 -22.27
CA VAL A 135 -41.82 8.96 -23.64
C VAL A 135 -43.09 9.19 -24.44
N ARG A 136 -42.96 9.86 -25.59
CA ARG A 136 -44.06 10.15 -26.51
C ARG A 136 -43.67 9.72 -27.91
N ALA A 137 -44.49 8.87 -28.52
CA ALA A 137 -44.32 8.46 -29.91
C ALA A 137 -45.37 9.16 -30.78
N GLU A 138 -44.96 9.64 -31.94
CA GLU A 138 -45.80 10.31 -32.93
C GLU A 138 -45.43 9.77 -34.31
N GLY A 139 -46.41 9.32 -35.08
CA GLY A 139 -46.18 8.84 -36.45
C GLY A 139 -47.44 8.92 -37.28
N ALA A 140 -47.28 8.82 -38.60
CA ALA A 140 -48.41 8.77 -39.50
C ALA A 140 -49.12 7.42 -39.34
N GLY A 141 -50.35 7.41 -38.85
CA GLY A 141 -51.20 6.21 -38.81
C GLY A 141 -51.46 5.58 -37.44
N PHE A 142 -51.07 6.23 -36.32
CA PHE A 142 -51.49 5.85 -34.97
C PHE A 142 -51.65 7.06 -34.04
#